data_AF-A0A0F2J8I9-F1
#
_entry.id   AF-A0A0F2J8I9-F1
#
_cell.length_a   1.000
_cell.length_b   1.000
_cell.length_c   1.000
_cell.angle_alpha   90.00
_cell.angle_beta   90.00
_cell.angle_gamma   90.00
#
_symmetry.space_group_name_H-M   'P 1'
#
loop_
_entity.id
_entity.type
_entity.pdbx_description
1 polymer ?
#
loop_
_entity_poly.entity_id
_entity_poly.type
_entity_poly.pdbx_seq_one_letter_code
_entity_poly.pdbx_strand_id
1 'polypeptide(L)'
;MNGLYLDNAATSFPKAPGMADAVAGFLTNSGCNINRGLYTASFEAANLVYETRELLCSLFNFPKPENVIFTKNITESLNVILKGLLKSGDHVLVSGSSLAA
;
A
#
# COMPACT_ATOMS: atom_id res chain seq x y z
N MET A 1 -5.03 26.86 9.78
CA MET A 1 -4.13 27.23 8.67
C MET A 1 -4.97 27.93 7.61
N ASN A 2 -4.73 29.21 7.34
CA ASN A 2 -5.38 29.94 6.24
C ASN A 2 -4.43 29.96 5.02
N GLY A 3 -4.31 28.84 4.31
CA GLY A 3 -3.43 28.73 3.14
C GLY A 3 -3.83 27.60 2.20
N LEU A 4 -3.53 27.76 0.91
CA LEU A 4 -3.74 26.74 -0.12
C LEU A 4 -2.57 25.76 -0.12
N TYR A 5 -2.83 24.47 0.01
CA TYR A 5 -1.82 23.42 -0.05
C TYR A 5 -1.64 22.93 -1.49
N LEU A 6 -0.47 23.22 -2.08
CA LEU A 6 -0.17 22.93 -3.49
C LEU A 6 0.97 21.90 -3.66
N ASP A 7 1.21 21.07 -2.64
CA ASP A 7 2.30 20.06 -2.62
C ASP A 7 1.78 18.61 -2.56
N ASN A 8 0.56 18.37 -3.06
CA ASN A 8 -0.09 17.05 -3.05
C ASN A 8 0.66 15.96 -3.83
N ALA A 9 1.54 16.34 -4.76
CA ALA A 9 2.37 15.41 -5.51
C ALA A 9 3.48 14.78 -4.63
N ALA A 10 4.01 15.51 -3.65
CA ALA A 10 4.98 14.98 -2.70
C ALA A 10 4.31 14.10 -1.63
N THR A 11 3.19 14.55 -1.08
CA THR A 11 2.31 13.75 -0.21
C THR A 11 0.92 14.38 -0.14
N SER A 12 -0.13 13.56 -0.03
CA SER A 12 -1.49 14.09 0.12
C SER A 12 -1.69 14.79 1.47
N PHE A 13 -2.17 16.03 1.45
CA PHE A 13 -2.60 16.77 2.65
C PHE A 13 -3.76 17.74 2.33
N PRO A 14 -4.80 17.81 3.19
CA PRO A 14 -5.07 16.87 4.29
C PRO A 14 -5.36 15.47 3.74
N LYS A 15 -5.21 14.47 4.61
CA LYS A 15 -5.60 13.10 4.26
C LYS A 15 -7.12 13.03 4.16
N ALA A 16 -7.63 12.02 3.45
CA ALA A 16 -9.07 11.83 3.29
C ALA A 16 -9.79 11.82 4.65
N PRO A 17 -11.00 12.42 4.76
CA PRO A 17 -11.77 12.40 5.99
C PRO A 17 -11.93 10.98 6.57
N GLY A 18 -11.78 10.84 7.89
CA GLY A 18 -11.89 9.56 8.60
C GLY A 18 -10.65 8.65 8.53
N MET A 19 -9.64 8.95 7.70
CA MET A 19 -8.43 8.12 7.62
C MET A 19 -7.69 8.05 8.95
N ALA A 20 -7.51 9.19 9.63
CA ALA A 20 -6.83 9.24 10.92
C ALA A 20 -7.57 8.42 11.99
N ASP A 21 -8.90 8.49 12.01
CA ASP A 21 -9.73 7.77 12.98
C ASP A 21 -9.69 6.26 12.74
N ALA A 22 -9.70 5.82 11.48
CA ALA A 22 -9.57 4.40 11.13
C ALA A 22 -8.23 3.82 11.58
N VAL A 23 -7.12 4.55 11.36
CA VAL A 23 -5.79 4.15 11.82
C VAL A 23 -5.73 4.12 13.35
N ALA A 24 -6.24 5.16 14.02
CA ALA A 24 -6.27 5.21 15.47
C ALA A 24 -7.08 4.05 16.06
N GLY A 25 -8.26 3.77 15.50
CA GLY A 25 -9.11 2.66 15.92
C GLY A 25 -8.44 1.30 15.78
N PHE A 26 -7.72 1.06 14.68
CA PHE A 26 -6.95 -0.19 14.52
C PHE A 26 -5.85 -0.31 15.58
N LEU A 27 -5.11 0.77 15.83
CA LEU A 27 -4.01 0.77 16.81
C LEU A 27 -4.49 0.56 18.24
N THR A 28 -5.66 1.09 18.62
CA THR A 28 -6.18 0.96 19.98
C THR A 28 -6.96 -0.33 20.21
N ASN A 29 -7.63 -0.88 19.18
CA ASN A 29 -8.62 -1.95 19.36
C ASN A 29 -8.28 -3.26 18.64
N SER A 30 -7.38 -3.26 17.65
CA SER A 30 -7.23 -4.39 16.71
C SER A 30 -5.77 -4.82 16.47
N GLY A 31 -4.80 -4.22 17.16
CA GLY A 31 -3.37 -4.49 16.99
C GLY A 31 -2.98 -5.91 17.39
N CYS A 32 -3.03 -6.84 16.44
CA CYS A 32 -2.67 -8.25 16.64
C CYS A 32 -1.98 -8.85 15.42
N ASN A 33 -1.41 -10.05 15.57
CA ASN A 33 -0.76 -10.75 14.46
C ASN A 33 -1.79 -11.54 13.65
N ILE A 34 -1.97 -11.18 12.37
CA ILE A 34 -3.00 -11.72 11.49
C ILE A 34 -2.75 -13.15 10.99
N ASN A 35 -1.53 -13.70 11.12
CA ASN A 35 -1.17 -15.01 10.55
C ASN A 35 -0.79 -16.06 11.60
N ARG A 36 -0.46 -15.64 12.83
CA ARG A 36 -0.01 -16.54 13.90
C ARG A 36 -0.93 -16.56 15.12
N GLY A 37 -2.09 -15.91 15.02
CA GLY A 37 -3.14 -15.97 16.02
C GLY A 37 -4.18 -17.06 15.69
N LEU A 38 -4.74 -17.69 16.72
CA LEU A 38 -5.86 -18.64 16.62
C LEU A 38 -7.09 -18.12 17.39
N TYR A 39 -7.20 -16.80 17.57
CA TYR A 39 -8.24 -16.14 18.36
C TYR A 39 -9.03 -15.16 17.49
N THR A 40 -10.26 -14.83 17.90
CA THR A 40 -11.22 -14.03 17.12
C THR A 40 -10.62 -12.75 16.53
N ALA A 41 -9.96 -11.93 17.35
CA ALA A 41 -9.36 -10.67 16.87
C ALA A 41 -8.31 -10.88 15.76
N SER A 42 -7.57 -12.00 15.76
CA SER A 42 -6.62 -12.30 14.69
C SER A 42 -7.30 -12.63 13.36
N PHE A 43 -8.47 -13.30 13.40
CA PHE A 43 -9.27 -13.55 12.20
C PHE A 43 -9.93 -12.27 11.67
N GLU A 44 -10.44 -11.41 12.56
CA GLU A 44 -11.01 -10.11 12.18
C GLU A 44 -9.97 -9.23 11.49
N ALA A 45 -8.76 -9.15 12.03
CA ALA A 45 -7.67 -8.39 11.42
C ALA A 45 -7.19 -9.01 10.09
N ALA A 46 -7.19 -10.33 9.95
CA ALA A 46 -6.90 -10.99 8.68
C ALA A 46 -7.97 -10.69 7.62
N ASN A 47 -9.25 -10.69 8.01
CA ASN A 47 -10.37 -10.34 7.13
C ASN A 47 -10.28 -8.89 6.66
N LEU A 48 -9.95 -7.95 7.56
CA LEU A 48 -9.75 -6.54 7.19
C LEU A 48 -8.67 -6.39 6.10
N VAL A 49 -7.57 -7.14 6.22
CA VAL A 49 -6.51 -7.14 5.21
C VAL A 49 -7.01 -7.72 3.89
N TYR A 50 -7.77 -8.82 3.91
CA TYR A 50 -8.33 -9.45 2.70
C TYR A 50 -9.34 -8.54 2.00
N GLU A 51 -10.29 -7.97 2.73
CA GLU A 51 -11.26 -6.99 2.22
C GLU A 51 -10.54 -5.80 1.58
N THR A 52 -9.47 -5.30 2.20
CA THR A 52 -8.65 -4.23 1.60
C THR A 52 -8.08 -4.64 0.23
N ARG A 53 -7.72 -5.92 0.04
CA ARG A 53 -7.29 -6.42 -1.28
C ARG A 53 -8.42 -6.41 -2.30
N GLU A 54 -9.62 -6.84 -1.90
CA GLU A 54 -10.81 -6.82 -2.76
C GLU A 54 -11.17 -5.39 -3.20
N LEU A 55 -11.12 -4.44 -2.27
CA LEU A 55 -11.35 -3.02 -2.56
C LEU A 55 -10.32 -2.46 -3.56
N LEU A 56 -9.04 -2.82 -3.41
CA LEU A 56 -7.99 -2.43 -4.36
C LEU A 56 -8.19 -3.08 -5.73
N CYS A 57 -8.60 -4.35 -5.77
CA CYS A 57 -8.97 -5.03 -7.01
C CYS A 57 -10.12 -4.32 -7.73
N SER A 58 -11.15 -3.90 -7.00
CA SER A 58 -12.25 -3.10 -7.56
C SER A 58 -11.75 -1.76 -8.11
N LEU A 59 -10.92 -1.04 -7.35
CA LEU A 59 -10.36 0.26 -7.74
C LEU A 59 -9.54 0.19 -9.03
N PHE A 60 -8.71 -0.83 -9.19
CA PHE A 60 -7.82 -1.00 -10.35
C PHE A 60 -8.36 -1.94 -11.43
N ASN A 61 -9.61 -2.42 -11.30
CA ASN A 61 -10.24 -3.39 -12.19
C ASN A 61 -9.37 -4.65 -12.42
N PHE A 62 -8.92 -5.27 -11.34
CA PHE A 62 -8.01 -6.42 -11.34
C PHE A 62 -8.68 -7.67 -10.75
N PRO A 63 -8.49 -8.89 -11.32
CA PRO A 63 -9.39 -10.02 -11.04
C PRO A 63 -9.10 -10.85 -9.77
N LYS A 64 -7.93 -10.72 -9.14
CA LYS A 64 -7.50 -11.61 -8.05
C LYS A 64 -6.90 -10.84 -6.87
N PRO A 65 -7.57 -10.83 -5.69
CA PRO A 65 -7.05 -10.23 -4.47
C PRO A 65 -5.67 -10.77 -4.07
N GLU A 66 -5.38 -12.04 -4.35
CA GLU A 66 -4.11 -12.71 -4.00
C GLU A 66 -2.89 -12.12 -4.72
N ASN A 67 -3.11 -11.39 -5.82
CA ASN A 67 -2.06 -10.70 -6.56
C ASN A 67 -1.76 -9.30 -6.00
N VAL A 68 -2.53 -8.81 -5.03
CA VAL A 68 -2.23 -7.57 -4.34
C VAL A 68 -1.15 -7.86 -3.30
N ILE A 69 -0.01 -7.17 -3.38
CA ILE A 69 1.10 -7.30 -2.43
C ILE A 69 1.27 -5.98 -1.69
N PHE A 70 1.16 -6.02 -0.36
CA PHE A 70 1.37 -4.83 0.48
C PHE A 70 2.86 -4.65 0.74
N THR A 71 3.38 -3.45 0.44
CA THR A 71 4.73 -2.98 0.75
C THR A 71 4.64 -1.64 1.47
N LYS A 72 5.75 -1.10 1.97
CA LYS A 72 5.74 0.18 2.70
C LYS A 72 5.61 1.39 1.77
N ASN A 73 6.08 1.30 0.52
CA ASN A 73 6.05 2.37 -0.47
C ASN A 73 6.40 1.88 -1.89
N ILE A 74 6.30 2.78 -2.87
CA ILE A 74 6.59 2.51 -4.29
C ILE A 74 8.06 2.09 -4.51
N THR A 75 9.02 2.72 -3.82
CA THR A 75 10.45 2.38 -3.95
C THR A 75 10.74 0.95 -3.51
N GLU A 76 10.12 0.49 -2.42
CA GLU A 76 10.23 -0.89 -1.96
C GLU A 76 9.55 -1.85 -2.94
N SER A 77 8.33 -1.55 -3.41
CA SER A 77 7.65 -2.36 -4.44
C SER A 77 8.50 -2.54 -5.70
N LEU A 78 9.11 -1.46 -6.19
CA LEU A 78 9.98 -1.53 -7.37
C LEU A 78 11.19 -2.43 -7.10
N ASN A 79 11.81 -2.31 -5.92
CA ASN A 79 12.94 -3.16 -5.56
C ASN A 79 12.57 -4.64 -5.41
N VAL A 80 11.38 -4.94 -4.88
CA VAL A 80 10.86 -6.33 -4.81
C VAL A 80 10.78 -6.93 -6.21
N ILE A 81 10.26 -6.18 -7.19
CA ILE A 81 10.15 -6.63 -8.58
C ILE A 81 11.54 -6.82 -9.19
N LEU A 82 12.39 -5.79 -9.16
CA LEU A 82 13.69 -5.81 -9.83
C LEU A 82 14.60 -6.92 -9.27
N LYS A 83 14.66 -7.08 -7.94
CA LYS A 83 15.53 -8.06 -7.30
C LYS A 83 14.93 -9.48 -7.30
N GLY A 84 13.61 -9.60 -7.37
CA GLY A 84 12.92 -10.89 -7.38
C GLY A 84 12.77 -11.51 -8.78
N LEU A 85 12.75 -10.68 -9.83
CA LEU A 85 12.47 -11.12 -11.19
C LEU A 85 13.73 -11.23 -12.07
N LEU A 86 14.64 -10.26 -11.97
CA LEU A 86 15.76 -10.14 -12.91
C LEU A 86 16.89 -11.14 -12.63
N LYS A 87 17.53 -11.59 -13.69
CA LYS A 87 18.67 -12.51 -13.69
C LYS A 87 19.86 -11.90 -14.43
N SER A 88 21.03 -12.50 -14.21
CA SER A 88 22.24 -12.13 -14.97
C SER A 88 22.00 -12.33 -16.46
N GLY A 89 22.29 -11.30 -17.25
CA GLY A 89 22.06 -11.28 -18.70
C GLY A 89 20.75 -10.63 -19.13
N ASP A 90 19.83 -10.30 -18.20
CA ASP A 90 18.60 -9.57 -18.54
C ASP A 90 18.91 -8.10 -18.88
N HIS A 91 18.11 -7.53 -19.78
CA HIS A 91 18.16 -6.12 -20.15
C HIS A 91 16.88 -5.41 -19.70
N VAL A 92 17.03 -4.28 -19.02
CA VAL A 92 15.90 -3.44 -18.58
C VAL A 92 15.88 -2.14 -19.37
N LEU A 93 14.75 -1.84 -19.98
CA LEU A 93 14.52 -0.57 -20.67
C LEU A 93 13.70 0.35 -19.77
N VAL A 94 14.17 1.58 -19.60
CA VAL A 94 13.46 2.63 -18.87
C VAL A 94 13.36 3.87 -19.74
N SER A 95 12.29 4.65 -19.58
CA SER A 95 12.22 5.98 -20.21
C SER A 95 13.22 6.92 -19.53
N GLY A 96 13.86 7.79 -20.31
CA GLY A 96 14.68 8.85 -19.76
C GLY A 96 13.80 9.92 -19.12
N SER A 97 14.14 10.33 -17.89
CA SER A 97 13.62 11.55 -17.29
C SER A 97 14.69 12.63 -17.38
N SER A 98 14.65 13.44 -18.45
CA SER A 98 15.38 14.71 -18.43
C SER A 98 14.63 15.67 -17.51
N LEU A 99 14.84 15.56 -16.20
CA LEU A 99 14.55 16.67 -15.30
C LEU A 99 15.75 17.61 -15.35
N ALA A 100 15.59 18.75 -16.04
CA ALA A 100 16.35 19.93 -15.69
C ALA A 100 15.97 20.27 -14.24
N ALA A 101 16.98 20.20 -13.36
CA ALA A 101 16.91 20.70 -12.00
C ALA A 101 16.69 22.22 -11.99
#